data_AF-A0A4Y8YU94-F1
#
_entry.id   AF-A0A4Y8YU94-F1
#
_cell.length_a   1.000
_cell.length_b   1.000
_cell.length_c   1.000
_cell.angle_alpha   90.00
_cell.angle_beta   90.00
_cell.angle_gamma   90.00
#
_symmetry.space_group_name_H-M   'P 1'
#
loop_
_entity.id
_entity.type
_entity.pdbx_description
1 polymer ?
#
loop_
_entity_poly.entity_id
_entity_poly.type
_entity_poly.pdbx_seq_one_letter_code
_entity_poly.pdbx_strand_id
1 'polypeptide(L)'
;MSSAHDEIRPLLGAYVLDGLERDDRAAVRRHLDDCLACRTEIDVLAPVAGVLRRRRQPADLSPVHSTAGADQRLDHLLSAMRHQRTSEKRRRRVWTAVSATLVLGVAAAIVPLSTLARSDDSTTVNDAGARPLVLSSTVGATGDLELTTKAWGTSIDVDVQQLPGAGILTLQVVGNDGTRQQAAQWSVTASRAAAVTGATSLSVEDIHSIVIDDPAGNTIARASR
;
A
#
# COMPACT_ATOMS: atom_id res chain seq x y z
N MET A 1 18.85 16.53 23.52
CA MET A 1 17.37 16.35 23.53
C MET A 1 17.10 15.14 24.40
N SER A 2 16.20 15.24 25.38
CA SER A 2 16.02 14.24 26.44
C SER A 2 15.10 13.09 25.97
N SER A 3 15.29 11.87 26.48
CA SER A 3 14.42 10.70 26.20
C SER A 3 12.93 11.02 26.36
N ALA A 4 12.57 11.84 27.35
CA ALA A 4 11.19 12.26 27.59
C ALA A 4 10.61 13.15 26.48
N HIS A 5 11.43 13.96 25.81
CA HIS A 5 10.98 14.78 24.69
C HIS A 5 10.62 13.90 23.47
N ASP A 6 11.41 12.88 23.21
CA ASP A 6 11.21 11.99 22.07
C ASP A 6 9.99 11.08 22.26
N GLU A 7 9.62 10.76 23.51
CA GLU A 7 8.38 10.06 23.87
C GLU A 7 7.13 10.96 23.74
N ILE A 8 7.24 12.24 24.09
CA ILE A 8 6.09 13.18 24.10
C ILE A 8 5.76 13.72 22.72
N ARG A 9 6.77 14.01 21.91
CA ARG A 9 6.59 14.66 20.60
C ARG A 9 5.60 13.95 19.67
N PRO A 10 5.59 12.60 19.54
CA PRO A 10 4.60 11.89 18.73
C PRO A 10 3.15 12.06 19.22
N LEU A 11 2.94 12.35 20.50
CA LEU A 11 1.62 12.50 21.11
C LEU A 11 0.96 13.86 20.81
N LEU A 12 1.73 14.85 20.34
CA LEU A 12 1.24 16.22 20.11
C LEU A 12 0.08 16.27 19.10
N GLY A 13 0.11 15.42 18.06
CA GLY A 13 -0.96 15.32 17.08
C GLY A 13 -2.28 14.85 17.69
N ALA A 14 -2.24 13.82 18.54
CA ALA A 14 -3.42 13.34 19.26
C ALA A 14 -3.87 14.35 20.33
N TYR A 15 -2.94 15.05 20.98
CA TYR A 15 -3.22 16.11 21.95
C TYR A 15 -4.05 17.25 21.33
N VAL A 16 -3.63 17.79 20.17
CA VAL A 16 -4.38 18.87 19.49
C VAL A 16 -5.71 18.43 18.90
N LEU A 17 -5.94 17.13 18.74
CA LEU A 17 -7.22 16.55 18.30
C LEU A 17 -8.11 16.10 19.46
N ASP A 18 -7.68 16.33 20.71
CA ASP A 18 -8.32 15.86 21.94
C ASP A 18 -8.52 14.33 22.00
N GLY A 19 -7.64 13.58 21.33
CA GLY A 19 -7.72 12.12 21.18
C GLY A 19 -6.85 11.33 22.17
N LEU A 20 -6.23 11.97 23.16
CA LEU A 20 -5.39 11.29 24.14
C LEU A 20 -6.19 10.77 25.34
N GLU A 21 -5.69 9.70 25.94
CA GLU A 21 -6.11 9.23 27.25
C GLU A 21 -5.72 10.23 28.35
N ARG A 22 -6.28 10.06 29.56
CA ARG A 22 -6.08 11.02 30.66
C ARG A 22 -4.61 11.13 31.08
N ASP A 23 -3.92 10.00 31.18
CA ASP A 23 -2.55 9.95 31.66
C ASP A 23 -1.58 10.54 30.64
N ASP A 24 -1.75 10.21 29.36
CA ASP A 24 -0.97 10.78 28.25
C ASP A 24 -1.18 12.30 28.13
N ARG A 25 -2.42 12.76 28.25
CA ARG A 25 -2.72 14.20 28.24
C ARG A 25 -2.04 14.93 29.40
N ALA A 26 -1.99 14.32 30.59
CA ALA A 26 -1.27 14.88 31.73
C ALA A 26 0.25 14.89 31.51
N ALA A 27 0.80 13.84 30.88
CA ALA A 27 2.21 13.76 30.53
C ALA A 27 2.62 14.86 29.52
N VAL A 28 1.83 15.03 28.46
CA VAL A 28 2.05 16.09 27.47
C VAL A 28 1.97 17.47 28.13
N ARG A 29 0.93 17.75 28.93
CA ARG A 29 0.80 19.05 29.62
C ARG A 29 2.01 19.40 30.47
N ARG A 30 2.48 18.46 31.29
CA ARG A 30 3.66 18.67 32.13
C ARG A 30 4.91 18.94 31.31
N HIS A 31 5.08 18.25 30.19
CA HIS A 31 6.21 18.49 29.29
C HIS A 31 6.12 19.88 28.63
N LEU A 32 4.92 20.31 28.27
CA LEU A 32 4.69 21.63 27.70
C LEU A 32 5.01 22.75 28.68
N ASP A 33 5.06 22.53 30.00
CA ASP A 33 5.43 23.58 30.96
C ASP A 33 6.88 24.05 30.77
N ASP A 34 7.77 23.15 30.31
CA ASP A 34 9.22 23.42 30.21
C ASP A 34 9.78 23.34 28.77
N CYS A 35 8.99 22.91 27.78
CA CYS A 35 9.48 22.67 26.42
C CYS A 35 8.89 23.65 25.38
N LEU A 36 9.68 24.65 24.99
CA LEU A 36 9.31 25.59 23.92
C LEU A 36 9.17 24.91 22.56
N ALA A 37 9.99 23.90 22.25
CA ALA A 37 9.95 23.23 20.95
C ALA A 37 8.60 22.54 20.71
N CYS A 38 8.08 21.82 21.71
CA CYS A 38 6.78 21.17 21.62
C CYS A 38 5.60 22.16 21.61
N ARG A 39 5.73 23.34 22.26
CA ARG A 39 4.74 24.41 22.13
C ARG A 39 4.66 24.93 20.70
N THR A 40 5.82 25.22 20.08
CA THR A 40 5.89 25.65 18.69
C THR A 40 5.30 24.59 17.74
N GLU A 41 5.55 23.31 18.01
CA GLU A 41 4.97 22.22 17.20
C GLU A 41 3.44 22.15 17.33
N ILE A 42 2.89 22.40 18.52
CA ILE A 42 1.43 22.56 18.71
C ILE A 42 0.87 23.73 17.88
N ASP A 43 1.56 24.87 17.87
CA ASP A 43 1.12 26.04 17.10
C ASP A 43 1.09 25.76 15.59
N VAL A 44 2.04 24.96 15.09
CA VAL A 44 2.06 24.49 13.69
C VAL A 44 0.89 23.54 13.40
N LEU A 45 0.53 22.67 14.35
CA LEU A 45 -0.52 21.68 14.19
C LEU A 45 -1.94 22.23 14.39
N ALA A 46 -2.10 23.31 15.17
CA ALA A 46 -3.40 23.85 15.57
C ALA A 46 -4.33 24.23 14.39
N PRO A 47 -3.86 24.88 13.30
CA PRO A 47 -4.72 25.21 12.15
C PRO A 47 -5.32 23.97 11.48
N VAL A 48 -4.50 22.94 11.26
CA VAL A 48 -4.93 21.67 10.64
C VAL A 48 -5.92 20.94 11.56
N ALA A 49 -5.61 20.85 12.85
CA ALA A 49 -6.50 20.27 13.85
C ALA A 49 -7.87 20.98 13.89
N GLY A 50 -7.89 22.31 13.72
CA GLY A 50 -9.12 23.10 13.63
C GLY A 50 -10.00 22.71 12.44
N VAL A 51 -9.42 22.48 11.26
CA VAL A 51 -10.14 21.99 10.07
C VAL A 51 -10.72 20.60 10.31
N LEU A 52 -9.92 19.69 10.88
CA LEU A 52 -10.32 18.31 11.14
C LEU A 52 -11.44 18.21 12.18
N ARG A 53 -11.37 19.01 13.25
CA ARG A 53 -12.43 19.09 14.28
C ARG A 53 -13.77 19.56 13.71
N ARG A 54 -13.78 20.52 12.78
CA ARG A 54 -15.01 20.98 12.10
C ARG A 54 -15.64 19.90 11.24
N ARG A 55 -14.84 19.05 10.58
CA ARG A 55 -15.34 17.91 9.80
C ARG A 55 -15.90 16.78 10.67
N ARG A 56 -15.49 16.69 11.93
CA ARG A 56 -15.90 15.66 12.90
C ARG A 56 -17.26 15.92 13.57
N GLN A 57 -17.98 16.98 13.24
CA GLN A 57 -19.29 17.26 13.86
C GLN A 57 -20.32 16.16 13.55
N PRO A 58 -21.21 15.81 14.49
CA PRO A 58 -21.66 14.44 14.73
C PRO A 58 -22.91 14.05 13.91
N ALA A 59 -23.03 14.51 12.68
CA ALA A 59 -24.14 14.06 11.83
C ALA A 59 -23.89 12.67 11.21
N ASP A 60 -22.65 12.16 11.21
CA ASP A 60 -22.31 11.00 10.37
C ASP A 60 -21.27 10.02 10.95
N LEU A 61 -20.92 10.12 12.23
CA LEU A 61 -20.03 9.16 12.87
C LEU A 61 -20.81 8.33 13.87
N SER A 62 -21.54 7.33 13.35
CA SER A 62 -21.94 6.19 14.18
C SER A 62 -20.68 5.64 14.85
N PRO A 63 -20.71 5.32 16.16
CA PRO A 63 -19.58 4.66 16.79
C PRO A 63 -19.30 3.39 15.98
N VAL A 64 -18.12 3.30 15.37
CA VAL A 64 -17.64 2.04 14.79
C VAL A 64 -17.54 1.10 15.97
N HIS A 65 -18.59 0.30 16.19
CA HIS A 65 -18.49 -0.85 17.05
C HIS A 65 -17.38 -1.70 16.45
N SER A 66 -16.27 -1.82 17.17
CA SER A 66 -15.22 -2.78 16.86
C SER A 66 -15.92 -4.10 16.57
N THR A 67 -15.92 -4.50 15.30
CA THR A 67 -16.56 -5.76 14.92
C THR A 67 -15.81 -6.85 15.67
N ALA A 68 -16.53 -7.79 16.28
CA ALA A 68 -15.95 -8.82 17.16
C ALA A 68 -14.77 -9.60 16.51
N GLY A 69 -14.60 -9.53 15.19
CA GLY A 69 -13.45 -10.09 14.47
C GLY A 69 -12.16 -9.26 14.56
N ALA A 70 -12.20 -7.97 14.90
CA ALA A 70 -11.01 -7.13 15.07
C ALA A 70 -10.22 -7.51 16.33
N ASP A 71 -10.92 -7.75 17.44
CA ASP A 71 -10.31 -8.21 18.71
C ASP A 71 -9.72 -9.62 18.56
N GLN A 72 -10.42 -10.51 17.84
CA GLN A 72 -9.94 -11.88 17.62
C GLN A 72 -8.68 -11.94 16.74
N ARG A 73 -8.56 -11.04 15.75
CA ARG A 73 -7.33 -10.88 14.94
C ARG A 73 -6.20 -10.26 15.76
N LEU A 74 -6.49 -9.31 16.62
CA LEU A 74 -5.51 -8.71 17.53
C LEU A 74 -4.96 -9.74 18.52
N ASP A 75 -5.82 -10.57 19.12
CA ASP A 75 -5.41 -11.66 20.00
C ASP A 75 -4.58 -12.73 19.26
N HIS A 76 -4.91 -13.02 18.01
CA HIS A 76 -4.10 -13.93 17.18
C HIS A 76 -2.71 -13.38 16.86
N LEU A 77 -2.59 -12.08 16.59
CA LEU A 77 -1.30 -11.43 16.35
C LEU A 77 -0.46 -11.35 17.63
N LEU A 78 -1.08 -11.01 18.76
CA LEU A 78 -0.41 -10.94 20.06
C LEU A 78 0.06 -12.33 20.55
N SER A 79 -0.73 -13.38 20.30
CA SER A 79 -0.35 -14.76 20.62
C SER A 79 0.78 -15.29 19.71
N ALA A 80 0.75 -14.97 18.41
CA ALA A 80 1.85 -15.30 17.49
C ALA A 80 3.19 -14.67 17.93
N MET A 81 3.18 -13.41 18.36
CA MET A 81 4.38 -12.72 18.86
C MET A 81 4.92 -13.33 20.17
N ARG A 82 4.04 -13.82 21.06
CA ARG A 82 4.45 -14.51 22.31
C ARG A 82 5.08 -15.87 22.03
N HIS A 83 4.59 -16.60 21.03
CA HIS A 83 5.19 -17.86 20.60
C HIS A 83 6.58 -17.67 19.97
N GLN A 84 6.79 -16.59 19.22
CA GLN A 84 8.10 -16.29 18.63
C GLN A 84 9.14 -15.93 19.71
N ARG A 85 8.75 -15.14 20.73
CA ARG A 85 9.64 -14.80 21.85
C ARG A 85 10.03 -15.98 22.74
N THR A 86 9.14 -16.96 22.92
CA THR A 86 9.43 -18.17 23.71
C THR A 86 10.29 -19.18 22.92
N SER A 87 10.08 -19.29 21.61
CA SER A 87 10.91 -20.08 20.70
C SER A 87 12.36 -19.59 20.67
N GLU A 88 12.58 -18.27 20.58
CA GLU A 88 13.94 -17.70 20.62
C GLU A 88 14.67 -17.95 21.94
N LYS A 89 13.97 -17.85 23.09
CA LYS A 89 14.55 -18.19 24.40
C LYS A 89 14.91 -19.68 24.50
N ARG A 90 14.11 -20.58 23.93
CA ARG A 90 14.39 -22.03 23.92
C ARG A 90 15.54 -22.37 22.98
N ARG A 91 15.62 -21.72 21.81
CA ARG A 91 16.70 -21.90 20.83
C ARG A 91 18.05 -21.38 21.37
N ARG A 92 18.06 -20.25 22.09
CA ARG A 92 19.26 -19.73 22.76
C ARG A 92 19.78 -20.65 23.89
N ARG A 93 18.89 -21.34 24.62
CA ARG A 93 19.28 -22.32 25.66
C ARG A 93 19.89 -23.60 25.10
N VAL A 94 19.52 -24.00 23.88
CA VAL A 94 20.07 -25.20 23.21
C VAL A 94 21.48 -24.93 22.64
N TRP A 95 21.82 -23.68 22.31
CA TRP A 95 23.11 -23.32 21.73
C TRP A 95 24.21 -23.00 22.76
N THR A 96 23.90 -22.90 24.05
CA THR A 96 24.89 -22.69 25.12
C THR A 96 25.49 -23.99 25.68
N ALA A 97 25.24 -25.15 25.07
CA ALA A 97 25.71 -26.45 25.55
C ALA A 97 26.83 -27.11 24.72
N VAL A 98 27.35 -26.44 23.68
CA VAL A 98 28.45 -26.99 22.86
C VAL A 98 29.58 -25.98 22.76
N SER A 99 30.35 -25.85 23.83
CA SER A 99 31.67 -25.22 23.81
C SER A 99 32.71 -26.18 24.39
N ALA A 100 33.13 -27.16 23.58
CA ALA A 100 34.38 -27.86 23.79
C ALA A 100 34.88 -28.46 22.46
N THR A 101 36.09 -28.02 22.07
CA THR A 101 37.11 -28.67 21.23
C THR A 101 36.87 -28.84 19.71
N LEU A 102 37.66 -28.11 18.91
CA LEU A 102 38.69 -28.61 17.95
C LEU A 102 39.03 -27.46 16.95
N VAL A 103 39.98 -26.56 17.21
CA VAL A 103 41.44 -26.61 16.93
C VAL A 103 41.81 -27.07 15.50
N LEU A 104 42.35 -26.11 14.75
CA LEU A 104 43.35 -26.18 13.66
C LEU A 104 43.15 -27.16 12.49
N GLY A 105 42.92 -26.60 11.30
CA GLY A 105 43.07 -27.24 10.00
C GLY A 105 43.58 -26.23 8.97
N VAL A 106 44.83 -26.39 8.54
CA VAL A 106 45.66 -25.50 7.74
C VAL A 106 45.22 -25.38 6.27
N ALA A 107 45.36 -24.15 5.76
CA ALA A 107 45.66 -23.69 4.40
C ALA A 107 45.66 -24.68 3.22
N ALA A 108 44.99 -24.30 2.13
CA ALA A 108 45.56 -24.29 0.78
C ALA A 108 44.62 -23.61 -0.23
N ALA A 109 45.24 -23.06 -1.27
CA ALA A 109 44.73 -22.70 -2.60
C ALA A 109 44.37 -21.22 -2.85
N ILE A 110 45.23 -20.65 -3.69
CA ILE A 110 45.26 -19.32 -4.29
C ILE A 110 44.24 -19.25 -5.46
N VAL A 111 43.72 -18.03 -5.67
CA VAL A 111 42.75 -17.49 -6.66
C VAL A 111 42.93 -17.97 -8.12
N PRO A 112 41.88 -17.91 -8.98
CA PRO A 112 41.66 -16.68 -9.76
C PRO A 112 40.18 -16.27 -9.99
N LEU A 113 39.95 -14.95 -10.10
CA LEU A 113 39.17 -14.23 -11.12
C LEU A 113 37.94 -14.98 -11.72
N SER A 114 36.71 -14.50 -11.60
CA SER A 114 36.08 -13.55 -12.54
C SER A 114 34.62 -13.29 -12.14
N THR A 115 34.12 -12.10 -12.47
CA THR A 115 32.72 -11.66 -12.48
C THR A 115 31.72 -12.71 -13.00
N LEU A 116 30.54 -12.81 -12.39
CA LEU A 116 29.23 -12.79 -13.06
C LEU A 116 28.10 -12.61 -12.03
N ALA A 117 27.04 -11.96 -12.52
CA ALA A 117 25.93 -11.37 -11.78
C ALA A 117 25.24 -12.31 -10.78
N ARG A 118 24.86 -11.71 -9.64
CA ARG A 118 23.89 -12.28 -8.70
C ARG A 118 22.55 -12.36 -9.42
N SER A 119 22.16 -13.57 -9.82
CA SER A 119 20.77 -13.87 -10.15
C SER A 119 19.92 -13.58 -8.91
N ASP A 120 19.08 -12.56 -8.99
CA ASP A 120 17.97 -12.42 -8.05
C ASP A 120 16.98 -13.55 -8.35
N ASP A 121 16.80 -14.35 -7.31
CA ASP A 121 15.82 -15.42 -7.19
C ASP A 121 14.41 -14.83 -7.33
N SER A 122 13.96 -14.69 -8.57
CA SER A 122 12.57 -14.36 -8.86
C SER A 122 11.78 -15.65 -8.72
N THR A 123 11.05 -15.73 -7.61
CA THR A 123 9.94 -16.67 -7.45
C THR A 123 9.09 -16.59 -8.71
N THR A 124 9.06 -17.68 -9.49
CA THR A 124 8.20 -17.85 -10.65
C THR A 124 6.75 -17.92 -10.17
N VAL A 125 6.12 -16.75 -10.00
CA VAL A 125 4.67 -16.66 -10.13
C VAL A 125 4.40 -17.05 -11.58
N ASN A 126 3.70 -18.17 -11.78
CA ASN A 126 3.22 -18.58 -13.10
C ASN A 126 2.46 -17.40 -13.74
N ASP A 127 3.13 -16.68 -14.64
CA ASP A 127 2.50 -15.75 -15.57
C ASP A 127 1.82 -16.59 -16.66
N ALA A 128 0.71 -17.22 -16.27
CA ALA A 128 -0.11 -17.99 -17.17
C ALA A 128 -1.08 -17.04 -17.89
N GLY A 129 -0.66 -16.56 -19.06
CA GLY A 129 -1.57 -16.03 -20.07
C GLY A 129 -1.68 -14.51 -20.11
N ALA A 130 -0.64 -13.85 -20.60
CA ALA A 130 -0.74 -12.55 -21.23
C ALA A 130 -1.64 -12.63 -22.47
N ARG A 131 -2.62 -11.73 -22.58
CA ARG A 131 -3.55 -11.65 -23.71
C ARG A 131 -3.62 -10.19 -24.21
N PRO A 132 -3.03 -9.89 -25.38
CA PRO A 132 -3.07 -8.55 -25.94
C PRO A 132 -4.44 -8.25 -26.58
N LEU A 133 -4.94 -7.03 -26.37
CA LEU A 133 -6.11 -6.47 -27.03
C LEU A 133 -5.77 -5.07 -27.56
N VAL A 134 -6.46 -4.66 -28.62
CA VAL A 134 -6.34 -3.33 -29.21
C VAL A 134 -7.56 -2.49 -28.82
N LEU A 135 -7.33 -1.22 -28.48
CA LEU A 135 -8.40 -0.27 -28.22
C LEU A 135 -8.97 0.29 -29.53
N SER A 136 -10.29 0.21 -29.67
CA SER A 136 -11.05 0.92 -30.69
C SER A 136 -11.61 2.22 -30.11
N SER A 137 -11.37 3.34 -30.79
CA SER A 137 -11.85 4.66 -30.36
C SER A 137 -12.71 5.33 -31.42
N THR A 138 -13.75 6.02 -30.96
CA THR A 138 -14.59 6.91 -31.78
C THR A 138 -14.07 8.36 -31.80
N VAL A 139 -13.13 8.70 -30.92
CA VAL A 139 -12.59 10.04 -30.70
C VAL A 139 -11.06 10.12 -30.92
N GLY A 140 -10.49 9.10 -31.58
CA GLY A 140 -9.12 9.11 -32.08
C GLY A 140 -8.04 8.69 -31.09
N ALA A 141 -8.40 8.21 -29.89
CA ALA A 141 -7.45 7.58 -28.99
C ALA A 141 -6.98 6.23 -29.56
N THR A 142 -5.69 5.95 -29.48
CA THR A 142 -5.11 4.69 -29.96
C THR A 142 -4.28 4.07 -28.86
N GLY A 143 -4.20 2.76 -28.83
CA GLY A 143 -3.45 2.08 -27.80
C GLY A 143 -3.72 0.58 -27.75
N ASP A 144 -2.89 -0.07 -26.94
CA ASP A 144 -2.93 -1.49 -26.71
C ASP A 144 -3.10 -1.73 -25.21
N LEU A 145 -3.68 -2.89 -24.88
CA LEU A 145 -3.74 -3.36 -23.52
C LEU A 145 -3.35 -4.82 -23.43
N GLU A 146 -2.72 -5.18 -22.32
CA GLU A 146 -2.30 -6.54 -22.02
C GLU A 146 -2.98 -7.01 -20.75
N LEU A 147 -3.68 -8.14 -20.86
CA LEU A 147 -4.35 -8.78 -19.73
C LEU A 147 -3.50 -9.92 -19.21
N THR A 148 -3.18 -9.88 -17.93
CA THR A 148 -2.40 -10.91 -17.27
C THR A 148 -3.21 -11.53 -16.14
N THR A 149 -3.46 -12.84 -16.25
CA THR A 149 -4.14 -13.61 -15.21
C THR A 149 -3.30 -13.64 -13.94
N LYS A 150 -3.91 -13.31 -12.80
CA LYS A 150 -3.30 -13.40 -11.47
C LYS A 150 -4.21 -14.22 -10.54
N ALA A 151 -3.64 -14.74 -9.45
CA ALA A 151 -4.41 -15.54 -8.49
C ALA A 151 -5.58 -14.78 -7.83
N TRP A 152 -5.56 -13.45 -7.88
CA TRP A 152 -6.58 -12.55 -7.32
C TRP A 152 -7.53 -11.95 -8.37
N GLY A 153 -7.36 -12.27 -9.67
CA GLY A 153 -8.14 -11.66 -10.75
C GLY A 153 -7.26 -11.35 -11.97
N THR A 154 -7.37 -10.14 -12.51
CA THR A 154 -6.65 -9.74 -13.74
C THR A 154 -5.89 -8.43 -13.53
N SER A 155 -4.60 -8.42 -13.89
CA SER A 155 -3.79 -7.22 -14.08
C SER A 155 -3.98 -6.72 -15.51
N ILE A 156 -4.13 -5.40 -15.67
CA ILE A 156 -4.40 -4.75 -16.96
C ILE A 156 -3.34 -3.69 -17.18
N ASP A 157 -2.42 -3.96 -18.09
CA ASP A 157 -1.42 -2.97 -18.52
C ASP A 157 -1.95 -2.24 -19.76
N VAL A 158 -1.98 -0.91 -19.72
CA VAL A 158 -2.56 -0.06 -20.76
C VAL A 158 -1.50 0.91 -21.25
N ASP A 159 -1.25 0.94 -22.56
CA ASP A 159 -0.48 1.98 -23.24
C ASP A 159 -1.39 2.69 -24.24
N VAL A 160 -1.66 3.96 -23.99
CA VAL A 160 -2.57 4.78 -24.80
C VAL A 160 -1.91 6.08 -25.24
N GLN A 161 -2.27 6.49 -26.44
CA GLN A 161 -1.83 7.70 -27.11
C GLN A 161 -3.02 8.47 -27.67
N GLN A 162 -2.77 9.73 -28.04
CA GLN A 162 -3.75 10.62 -28.65
C GLN A 162 -5.02 10.82 -27.79
N LEU A 163 -4.88 10.78 -26.46
CA LEU A 163 -6.00 10.97 -25.53
C LEU A 163 -6.65 12.35 -25.72
N PRO A 164 -7.98 12.42 -25.91
CA PRO A 164 -8.68 13.68 -26.09
C PRO A 164 -8.94 14.39 -24.75
N GLY A 165 -9.14 15.70 -24.83
CA GLY A 165 -9.63 16.51 -23.72
C GLY A 165 -8.63 16.71 -22.59
N ALA A 166 -9.16 16.91 -21.39
CA ALA A 166 -8.44 17.12 -20.15
C ALA A 166 -9.25 16.54 -18.99
N GLY A 167 -8.61 16.40 -17.82
CA GLY A 167 -9.24 15.88 -16.61
C GLY A 167 -8.85 14.44 -16.33
N ILE A 168 -9.68 13.78 -15.53
CA ILE A 168 -9.40 12.46 -14.99
C ILE A 168 -10.15 11.40 -15.80
N LEU A 169 -9.39 10.52 -16.46
CA LEU A 169 -9.91 9.37 -17.18
C LEU A 169 -10.03 8.17 -16.26
N THR A 170 -11.02 7.33 -16.52
CA THR A 170 -11.28 6.14 -15.71
C THR A 170 -11.28 4.90 -16.59
N LEU A 171 -10.50 3.89 -16.20
CA LEU A 171 -10.52 2.57 -16.82
C LEU A 171 -11.57 1.70 -16.11
N GLN A 172 -12.56 1.27 -16.87
CA GLN A 172 -13.68 0.44 -16.41
C GLN A 172 -13.60 -0.93 -17.08
N VAL A 173 -13.76 -1.98 -16.29
CA VAL A 173 -13.88 -3.35 -16.74
C VAL A 173 -15.34 -3.76 -16.62
N VAL A 174 -15.90 -4.25 -17.72
CA VAL A 174 -17.27 -4.75 -17.79
C VAL A 174 -17.23 -6.27 -17.84
N GLY A 175 -17.85 -6.91 -16.85
CA GLY A 175 -17.97 -8.37 -16.79
C GLY A 175 -19.06 -8.90 -17.74
N ASN A 176 -19.02 -10.20 -18.02
CA ASN A 176 -20.04 -10.91 -18.81
C ASN A 176 -21.45 -10.82 -18.19
N ASP A 177 -21.53 -10.63 -16.87
CA ASP A 177 -22.76 -10.41 -16.11
C ASP A 177 -23.23 -8.94 -16.11
N GLY A 178 -22.50 -8.05 -16.79
CA GLY A 178 -22.77 -6.62 -16.84
C GLY A 178 -22.25 -5.83 -15.64
N THR A 179 -21.59 -6.46 -14.67
CA THR A 179 -20.93 -5.74 -13.57
C THR A 179 -19.84 -4.81 -14.11
N ARG A 180 -19.69 -3.65 -13.47
CA ARG A 180 -18.65 -2.68 -13.81
C ARG A 180 -17.71 -2.50 -12.64
N GLN A 181 -16.41 -2.68 -12.88
CA GLN A 181 -15.35 -2.46 -11.91
C GLN A 181 -14.38 -1.40 -12.42
N GLN A 182 -14.10 -0.39 -11.59
CA GLN A 182 -13.06 0.58 -11.88
C GLN A 182 -11.70 -0.06 -11.63
N ALA A 183 -10.88 -0.17 -12.68
CA ALA A 183 -9.56 -0.81 -12.60
C ALA A 183 -8.41 0.18 -12.42
N ALA A 184 -8.53 1.41 -12.94
CA ALA A 184 -7.54 2.47 -12.77
C ALA A 184 -8.17 3.85 -13.04
N GLN A 185 -7.46 4.90 -12.62
CA GLN A 185 -7.84 6.28 -12.89
C GLN A 185 -6.58 7.15 -13.00
N TRP A 186 -6.52 8.04 -13.98
CA TRP A 186 -5.36 8.92 -14.21
C TRP A 186 -5.74 10.24 -14.87
N SER A 187 -4.88 11.24 -14.77
CA SER A 187 -5.07 12.54 -15.43
C SER A 187 -4.50 12.53 -16.85
N VAL A 188 -5.17 13.23 -17.77
CA VAL A 188 -4.59 13.54 -19.09
C VAL A 188 -3.43 14.52 -18.92
N THR A 189 -2.28 14.17 -19.48
CA THR A 189 -1.06 14.99 -19.45
C THR A 189 -0.86 15.75 -20.76
N ALA A 190 0.11 16.67 -20.79
CA ALA A 190 0.43 17.43 -22.00
C ALA A 190 0.87 16.55 -23.20
N SER A 191 1.48 15.39 -22.94
CA SER A 191 1.86 14.43 -23.99
C SER A 191 0.66 13.70 -24.61
N ARG A 192 -0.53 13.76 -23.97
CA ARG A 192 -1.73 13.01 -24.36
C ARG A 192 -1.49 11.50 -24.50
N ALA A 193 -0.51 10.99 -23.76
CA ALA A 193 -0.17 9.58 -23.69
C ALA A 193 -0.07 9.15 -22.22
N ALA A 194 -0.40 7.90 -21.95
CA ALA A 194 -0.34 7.31 -20.63
C ALA A 194 -0.02 5.82 -20.70
N ALA A 195 0.90 5.39 -19.84
CA ALA A 195 1.14 3.99 -19.53
C ALA A 195 0.68 3.74 -18.08
N VAL A 196 -0.35 2.92 -17.89
CA VAL A 196 -1.01 2.73 -16.59
C VAL A 196 -1.33 1.25 -16.38
N THR A 197 -1.07 0.76 -15.17
CA THR A 197 -1.48 -0.58 -14.75
C THR A 197 -2.72 -0.47 -13.84
N GLY A 198 -3.77 -1.21 -14.18
CA GLY A 198 -5.00 -1.37 -13.39
C GLY A 198 -5.22 -2.81 -12.94
N ALA A 199 -6.24 -3.01 -12.10
CA ALA A 199 -6.59 -4.33 -11.58
C ALA A 199 -8.12 -4.52 -11.47
N THR A 200 -8.58 -5.74 -11.69
CA THR A 200 -9.97 -6.16 -11.48
C THR A 200 -10.01 -7.51 -10.77
N SER A 201 -11.06 -7.77 -9.99
CA SER A 201 -11.26 -9.09 -9.38
C SER A 201 -11.80 -10.13 -10.38
N LEU A 202 -12.22 -9.71 -11.57
CA LEU A 202 -12.70 -10.60 -12.62
C LEU A 202 -11.53 -11.38 -13.24
N SER A 203 -11.76 -12.66 -13.53
CA SER A 203 -10.84 -13.45 -14.34
C SER A 203 -10.90 -13.01 -15.81
N VAL A 204 -9.85 -13.26 -16.58
CA VAL A 204 -9.75 -12.81 -17.99
C VAL A 204 -10.89 -13.37 -18.86
N GLU A 205 -11.41 -14.55 -18.54
CA GLU A 205 -12.56 -15.20 -19.16
C GLU A 205 -13.91 -14.53 -18.85
N ASP A 206 -14.02 -13.86 -17.71
CA ASP A 206 -15.24 -13.20 -17.25
C ASP A 206 -15.33 -11.74 -17.71
N ILE A 207 -14.29 -11.22 -18.37
CA ILE A 207 -14.24 -9.87 -18.93
C ILE A 207 -14.92 -9.86 -20.31
N HIS A 208 -15.99 -9.07 -20.42
CA HIS A 208 -16.67 -8.80 -21.69
C HIS A 208 -15.97 -7.69 -22.48
N SER A 209 -15.69 -6.57 -21.81
CA SER A 209 -15.08 -5.41 -22.46
C SER A 209 -14.38 -4.50 -21.45
N ILE A 210 -13.40 -3.76 -21.92
CA ILE A 210 -12.65 -2.75 -21.18
C ILE A 210 -12.89 -1.41 -21.86
N VAL A 211 -13.18 -0.39 -21.07
CA VAL A 211 -13.55 0.94 -21.54
C VAL A 211 -12.78 2.01 -20.79
N ILE A 212 -12.41 3.05 -21.52
CA ILE A 212 -11.85 4.27 -20.94
C ILE A 212 -12.93 5.34 -21.09
N ASP A 213 -13.36 5.90 -19.96
CA ASP A 213 -14.37 6.94 -19.91
C ASP A 213 -13.75 8.28 -19.49
N ASP A 214 -14.30 9.36 -20.05
CA ASP A 214 -13.97 10.74 -19.69
C ASP A 214 -14.63 11.16 -18.35
N PRO A 215 -14.31 12.36 -17.80
CA PRO A 215 -14.95 12.85 -16.58
C PRO A 215 -16.48 13.03 -16.66
N ALA A 216 -17.04 13.13 -17.86
CA ALA A 216 -18.47 13.24 -18.10
C ALA A 216 -19.16 11.86 -18.23
N GLY A 217 -18.40 10.77 -18.17
CA GLY A 217 -18.89 9.39 -18.30
C GLY A 217 -19.07 8.93 -19.74
N ASN A 218 -18.50 9.64 -20.73
CA ASN A 218 -18.53 9.21 -22.11
C ASN A 218 -17.36 8.27 -22.40
N THR A 219 -17.63 7.16 -23.09
CA THR A 219 -16.59 6.24 -23.54
C THR A 219 -15.77 6.85 -24.68
N ILE A 220 -14.47 7.02 -24.44
CA ILE A 220 -13.52 7.52 -25.43
C ILE A 220 -12.78 6.40 -26.17
N ALA A 221 -12.60 5.25 -25.52
CA ALA A 221 -11.97 4.08 -26.13
C ALA A 221 -12.56 2.80 -25.51
N ARG A 222 -12.64 1.74 -26.32
CA ARG A 222 -13.15 0.44 -25.92
C ARG A 222 -12.31 -0.67 -26.54
N ALA A 223 -11.97 -1.66 -25.75
CA ALA A 223 -11.51 -2.96 -26.22
C ALA A 223 -12.57 -4.00 -25.82
N SER A 224 -12.91 -4.88 -26.74
CA SER A 224 -13.75 -6.05 -26.47
C SER A 224 -12.99 -7.29 -26.88
N ARG A 225 -13.38 -8.42 -26.28
CA ARG A 225 -12.88 -9.73 -26.67
C ARG A 225 -13.45 -10.17 -28.02
#